data_AF-A0A392QV85-F1
#
_entry.id   AF-A0A392QV85-F1
#
_cell.length_a   1.000
_cell.length_b   1.000
_cell.length_c   1.000
_cell.angle_alpha   90.00
_cell.angle_beta   90.00
_cell.angle_gamma   90.00
#
_symmetry.space_group_name_H-M   'P 1'
#
loop_
_entity.id
_entity.type
_entity.pdbx_description
1 polymer ?
#
loop_
_entity_poly.entity_id
_entity_poly.type
_entity_poly.pdbx_seq_one_letter_code
_entity_poly.pdbx_strand_id
1 'polypeptide(L)'
;SDEEEYRCPLSKEIMRAPIPAGFERPPPLGTYDGKSDPDDHIDNINVILDFRMDLTEQFCRHFTASRRHPKTVAILEAIFQGKDESLRNFIKRFNKEAVQVNTTDDMKKYLLERGLHPRSDFAKAVGIEKPRTLD
;
A
#
# COMPACT_ATOMS: atom_id res chain seq x y z
N SER A 1 34.74 17.42 9.66
CA SER A 1 33.49 17.92 10.27
C SER A 1 32.42 17.05 9.69
N ASP A 2 32.32 15.83 10.24
CA ASP A 2 31.78 14.69 9.50
C ASP A 2 30.53 14.21 10.23
N GLU A 3 29.50 15.05 10.22
CA GLU A 3 28.13 14.66 10.56
C GLU A 3 27.39 14.48 9.23
N GLU A 4 27.71 13.41 8.52
CA GLU A 4 26.89 12.95 7.41
C GLU A 4 25.63 12.33 8.02
N GLU A 5 24.69 13.21 8.34
CA GLU A 5 23.36 12.92 8.86
C GLU A 5 22.69 11.90 7.93
N TYR A 6 22.62 10.64 8.37
CA TYR A 6 21.84 9.59 7.73
C TYR A 6 20.38 10.06 7.64
N ARG A 7 20.03 10.75 6.55
CA ARG A 7 18.68 11.24 6.27
C ARG A 7 17.86 10.12 5.68
N CYS A 8 17.60 9.09 6.49
CA CYS A 8 16.42 8.28 6.28
C CYS A 8 15.22 9.08 6.81
N PRO A 9 14.21 9.40 5.96
CA PRO A 9 13.09 10.28 6.34
C PRO A 9 12.26 9.75 7.51
N LEU A 10 12.41 8.47 7.85
CA LEU A 10 11.70 7.83 8.95
C LEU A 10 12.57 7.62 10.21
N SER A 11 13.89 7.80 10.14
CA SER A 11 14.82 7.35 11.20
C SER A 11 14.65 8.08 12.54
N LYS A 12 14.63 9.42 12.55
CA LYS A 12 14.57 10.20 13.80
C LYS A 12 13.22 10.11 14.49
N GLU A 13 12.14 10.06 13.72
CA GLU A 13 10.78 9.93 14.26
C GLU A 13 10.54 8.52 14.82
N ILE A 14 11.01 7.46 14.13
CA ILE A 14 10.95 6.09 14.64
C ILE A 14 11.78 5.92 15.91
N MET A 15 13.01 6.45 15.96
CA MET A 15 13.89 6.34 17.13
C MET A 15 13.37 7.08 18.37
N ARG A 16 12.50 8.08 18.18
CA ARG A 16 11.87 8.86 19.26
C ARG A 16 10.46 8.38 19.61
N ALA A 17 9.90 7.44 18.84
CA ALA A 17 8.58 6.91 19.09
C ALA A 17 8.55 6.22 20.47
N PRO A 18 7.49 6.41 21.26
CA PRO A 18 7.34 5.68 22.51
C PRO A 18 7.20 4.19 22.21
N ILE A 19 7.82 3.36 23.06
CA ILE A 19 7.64 1.91 22.99
C ILE A 19 6.14 1.61 23.20
N PRO A 20 5.49 0.78 22.37
CA PRO A 20 4.08 0.45 22.52
C PRO A 20 3.74 -0.10 23.91
N ALA A 21 2.54 0.20 24.40
CA ALA A 21 2.06 -0.32 25.68
C ALA A 21 2.02 -1.85 25.66
N GLY A 22 2.56 -2.48 26.72
CA GLY A 22 2.70 -3.94 26.82
C GLY A 22 4.10 -4.48 26.54
N PHE A 23 5.05 -3.61 26.19
CA PHE A 23 6.48 -3.94 26.13
C PHE A 23 7.22 -3.33 27.32
N GLU A 24 8.03 -4.15 27.98
CA GLU A 24 9.04 -3.65 28.91
C GLU A 24 10.25 -3.15 28.12
N ARG A 25 10.85 -2.04 28.56
CA ARG A 25 12.09 -1.55 27.95
C ARG A 25 13.16 -2.60 28.21
N PRO A 26 13.90 -3.05 27.17
CA PRO A 26 14.96 -4.02 27.40
C PRO A 26 16.04 -3.40 28.29
N PRO A 27 16.79 -4.24 29.03
CA PRO A 27 17.94 -3.78 29.79
C PRO A 27 18.95 -3.05 28.87
N PRO A 28 19.71 -2.07 29.39
CA PRO A 28 20.77 -1.44 28.62
C PRO A 28 21.83 -2.47 28.20
N LEU A 29 22.20 -2.48 26.91
CA LEU A 29 23.36 -3.24 26.45
C LEU A 29 24.62 -2.50 26.88
N GLY A 30 25.20 -2.91 28.02
CA GLY A 30 26.53 -2.48 28.42
C GLY A 30 27.58 -3.08 27.48
N THR A 31 28.72 -2.39 27.31
CA THR A 31 29.89 -2.98 26.65
C THR A 31 30.51 -4.02 27.58
N TYR A 32 30.83 -5.21 27.06
CA TYR A 32 31.55 -6.21 27.84
C TYR A 32 32.92 -5.66 28.29
N ASP A 33 33.15 -5.62 29.60
CA ASP A 33 34.33 -5.02 30.21
C ASP A 33 35.49 -6.00 30.41
N GLY A 34 35.31 -7.26 30.01
CA GLY A 34 36.29 -8.33 30.18
C GLY A 34 36.43 -8.85 31.60
N LYS A 35 35.60 -8.38 32.54
CA LYS A 35 35.65 -8.75 33.96
C LYS A 35 34.32 -9.28 34.49
N SER A 36 33.21 -8.83 33.90
CA SER A 36 31.87 -9.32 34.18
C SER A 36 31.71 -10.75 33.69
N ASP A 37 30.77 -11.50 34.27
CA ASP A 37 30.49 -12.87 33.85
C ASP A 37 30.09 -12.91 32.36
N PRO A 38 30.78 -13.70 31.51
CA PRO A 38 30.39 -13.87 30.11
C PRO A 38 28.96 -14.40 29.94
N ASP A 39 28.49 -15.27 30.84
CA ASP A 39 27.16 -15.86 30.74
C ASP A 39 26.07 -14.81 30.99
N ASP A 40 26.25 -13.95 32.00
CA ASP A 40 25.37 -12.79 32.25
C ASP A 40 25.34 -11.83 31.05
N HIS A 41 26.48 -11.65 30.37
CA HIS A 41 26.55 -10.80 29.19
C HIS A 41 25.79 -11.39 27.99
N ILE A 42 25.92 -12.70 27.78
CA ILE A 42 25.18 -13.44 26.75
C ILE A 42 23.68 -13.40 27.04
N ASP A 43 23.26 -13.56 28.30
CA ASP A 43 21.86 -13.48 28.70
C ASP A 43 21.26 -12.10 28.43
N ASN A 44 21.98 -11.01 28.71
CA ASN A 44 21.56 -9.65 28.37
C ASN A 44 21.40 -9.46 26.85
N ILE A 45 22.34 -9.98 26.06
CA ILE A 45 22.24 -9.96 24.58
C ILE A 45 20.98 -10.69 24.12
N ASN A 46 20.71 -11.87 24.66
CA ASN A 46 19.54 -12.68 24.29
C ASN A 46 18.23 -11.95 24.60
N VAL A 47 18.10 -11.35 25.79
CA VAL A 47 16.92 -10.55 26.16
C VAL A 47 16.66 -9.41 25.18
N ILE A 48 17.72 -8.75 24.69
CA ILE A 48 17.61 -7.67 23.71
C ILE A 48 17.19 -8.18 22.33
N LEU A 49 17.72 -9.34 21.92
CA LEU A 49 17.35 -9.96 20.65
C LEU A 49 15.88 -10.37 20.65
N ASP A 50 15.40 -10.98 21.73
CA ASP A 50 14.00 -11.38 21.91
C ASP A 50 13.08 -10.16 21.85
N PHE A 51 13.40 -9.09 22.60
CA PHE A 51 12.66 -7.82 22.55
C PHE A 51 12.56 -7.27 21.12
N ARG A 52 13.66 -7.30 20.35
CA ARG A 52 13.67 -6.81 18.97
C ARG A 52 12.83 -7.69 18.04
N MET A 53 12.84 -9.00 18.23
CA MET A 53 12.02 -9.93 17.44
C MET A 53 10.54 -9.72 17.72
N ASP A 54 10.13 -9.63 18.99
CA ASP A 54 8.74 -9.39 19.40
C ASP A 54 8.23 -8.05 18.87
N LEU A 55 9.05 -7.00 18.98
CA LEU A 55 8.71 -5.68 18.45
C LEU A 55 8.52 -5.74 16.93
N THR A 56 9.43 -6.41 16.22
CA THR A 56 9.34 -6.58 14.77
C THR A 56 8.08 -7.32 14.37
N GLU A 57 7.76 -8.43 15.04
CA GLU A 57 6.55 -9.20 14.75
C GLU A 57 5.29 -8.36 14.98
N GLN A 58 5.22 -7.62 16.09
CA GLN A 58 4.05 -6.81 16.40
C GLN A 58 3.89 -5.64 15.41
N PHE A 59 4.98 -4.99 15.03
CA PHE A 59 4.96 -4.00 13.94
C PHE A 59 4.47 -4.64 12.63
N CYS A 60 5.02 -5.78 12.24
CA CYS A 60 4.58 -6.50 11.04
C CYS A 60 3.08 -6.83 11.10
N ARG A 61 2.57 -7.33 12.22
CA ARG A 61 1.13 -7.62 12.41
C ARG A 61 0.29 -6.35 12.31
N HIS A 62 0.67 -5.27 12.99
CA HIS A 62 -0.07 -4.01 13.01
C HIS A 62 -0.13 -3.35 11.62
N PHE A 63 1.00 -3.33 10.91
CA PHE A 63 1.06 -2.77 9.56
C PHE A 63 0.42 -3.70 8.52
N THR A 64 0.45 -5.01 8.71
CA THR A 64 -0.26 -5.96 7.83
C THR A 64 -1.76 -5.83 7.96
N ALA A 65 -2.29 -5.68 9.18
CA ALA A 65 -3.71 -5.40 9.42
C ALA A 65 -4.15 -4.04 8.84
N SER A 66 -3.23 -3.08 8.76
CA SER A 66 -3.45 -1.76 8.15
C SER A 66 -3.33 -1.77 6.61
N ARG A 67 -2.99 -2.90 5.99
CA ARG A 67 -2.94 -3.00 4.52
C ARG A 67 -4.35 -2.83 3.97
N ARG A 68 -4.54 -1.83 3.10
CA ARG A 68 -5.76 -1.71 2.32
C ARG A 68 -5.95 -2.99 1.50
N HIS A 69 -7.08 -3.64 1.68
CA HIS A 69 -7.47 -4.78 0.85
C HIS A 69 -7.40 -4.36 -0.62
N PRO A 70 -6.75 -5.15 -1.49
CA PRO A 70 -6.71 -4.86 -2.91
C PRO A 70 -8.12 -4.69 -3.45
N LYS A 71 -8.34 -3.62 -4.23
CA LYS A 71 -9.61 -3.43 -4.93
C LYS A 71 -9.70 -4.45 -6.06
N THR A 72 -10.87 -5.05 -6.20
CA THR A 72 -11.11 -6.12 -7.18
C THR A 72 -11.75 -5.57 -8.45
N VAL A 73 -11.73 -6.38 -9.51
CA VAL A 73 -12.38 -6.06 -10.80
C VAL A 73 -13.88 -5.80 -10.63
N ALA A 74 -14.53 -6.44 -9.65
CA ALA A 74 -15.95 -6.21 -9.33
C ALA A 74 -16.28 -4.74 -9.01
N ILE A 75 -15.32 -3.97 -8.47
CA ILE A 75 -15.52 -2.53 -8.24
C ILE A 75 -15.66 -1.78 -9.56
N LEU A 76 -14.86 -2.12 -10.57
CA LEU A 76 -14.95 -1.50 -11.90
C LEU A 76 -16.22 -1.92 -12.63
N GLU A 77 -16.64 -3.18 -12.49
CA GLU A 77 -17.86 -3.71 -13.09
C GLU A 77 -19.14 -2.99 -12.63
N ALA A 78 -19.12 -2.45 -11.41
CA ALA A 78 -20.22 -1.71 -10.81
C ALA A 78 -20.27 -0.23 -11.24
N ILE A 79 -19.27 0.27 -11.97
CA ILE A 79 -19.21 1.67 -12.40
C ILE A 79 -19.89 1.82 -13.76
N PHE A 80 -21.09 2.41 -13.75
CA PHE A 80 -21.83 2.80 -14.95
C PHE A 80 -22.01 4.32 -15.00
N GLN A 81 -22.10 4.86 -16.21
CA GLN A 81 -22.47 6.23 -16.46
C GLN A 81 -23.96 6.42 -16.15
N GLY A 82 -24.27 7.31 -15.21
CA GLY A 82 -25.65 7.67 -14.89
C GLY A 82 -26.36 8.35 -16.06
N LYS A 83 -27.70 8.30 -16.10
CA LYS A 83 -28.52 8.90 -17.17
C LYS A 83 -28.24 10.39 -17.38
N ASP A 84 -28.05 11.12 -16.29
CA ASP A 84 -27.78 12.57 -16.28
C ASP A 84 -26.31 12.89 -15.96
N GLU A 85 -25.45 11.87 -15.95
CA GLU A 85 -24.05 12.04 -15.62
C GLU A 85 -23.22 12.41 -16.85
N SER A 86 -22.47 13.51 -16.73
CA SER A 86 -21.50 13.87 -17.77
C SER A 86 -20.42 12.79 -17.93
N LEU A 87 -19.95 12.61 -19.17
CA LEU A 87 -18.87 11.68 -19.49
C LEU A 87 -17.61 11.93 -18.63
N ARG A 88 -17.29 13.21 -18.38
CA ARG A 88 -16.15 13.61 -17.55
C ARG A 88 -16.25 13.06 -16.12
N ASN A 89 -17.44 13.15 -15.51
CA ASN A 89 -17.65 12.67 -14.14
C ASN A 89 -17.56 11.14 -14.08
N PHE A 90 -18.14 10.46 -15.06
CA PHE A 90 -18.02 9.01 -15.19
C PHE A 90 -16.56 8.57 -15.31
N ILE A 91 -15.80 9.13 -16.27
CA ILE A 91 -14.38 8.81 -16.48
C ILE A 91 -13.57 9.09 -15.21
N LYS A 92 -13.85 10.20 -14.52
CA LYS A 92 -13.17 10.54 -13.26
C LYS A 92 -13.40 9.47 -12.18
N ARG A 93 -14.63 8.96 -12.03
CA ARG A 93 -14.95 7.88 -11.08
C ARG A 93 -14.27 6.58 -11.48
N PHE A 94 -14.37 6.20 -12.77
CA PHE A 94 -13.74 5.00 -13.29
C PHE A 94 -12.22 5.01 -13.06
N ASN A 95 -11.53 6.07 -13.48
CA ASN A 95 -10.07 6.18 -13.36
C ASN A 95 -9.61 6.16 -11.89
N LYS A 96 -10.36 6.78 -10.97
CA LYS A 96 -10.05 6.76 -9.53
C LYS A 96 -9.97 5.33 -8.98
N GLU A 97 -10.84 4.45 -9.45
CA GLU A 97 -10.88 3.05 -9.04
C GLU A 97 -9.92 2.18 -9.87
N ALA A 98 -9.80 2.44 -11.17
CA ALA A 98 -8.97 1.67 -12.09
C ALA A 98 -7.46 1.73 -11.78
N VAL A 99 -6.97 2.81 -11.16
CA VAL A 99 -5.57 2.89 -10.69
C VAL A 99 -5.29 2.05 -9.44
N GLN A 100 -6.34 1.63 -8.72
CA GLN A 100 -6.22 0.82 -7.50
C GLN A 100 -6.49 -0.68 -7.74
N VAL A 101 -7.00 -1.05 -8.92
CA VAL A 101 -7.34 -2.42 -9.28
C VAL A 101 -6.24 -3.01 -10.16
N ASN A 102 -5.71 -4.15 -9.73
CA ASN A 102 -4.71 -4.90 -10.48
C ASN A 102 -5.40 -5.81 -11.52
N THR A 103 -5.49 -5.34 -12.77
CA THR A 103 -6.03 -6.08 -13.93
C THR A 103 -5.41 -5.53 -15.21
N THR A 104 -5.58 -6.24 -16.33
CA THR A 104 -5.05 -5.84 -17.64
C THR A 104 -5.72 -4.56 -18.16
N ASP A 105 -4.99 -3.80 -18.99
CA ASP A 105 -5.53 -2.61 -19.64
C ASP A 105 -6.68 -2.95 -20.58
N ASP A 106 -6.64 -4.11 -21.23
CA ASP A 106 -7.75 -4.62 -22.06
C ASP A 106 -9.03 -4.82 -21.24
N MET A 107 -8.91 -5.36 -20.02
CA MET A 107 -10.05 -5.51 -19.11
C MET A 107 -10.57 -4.15 -18.65
N LYS A 108 -9.68 -3.21 -18.32
CA LYS A 108 -10.08 -1.84 -17.95
C LYS A 108 -10.79 -1.14 -19.11
N LYS A 109 -10.29 -1.30 -20.33
CA LYS A 109 -10.89 -0.75 -21.54
C LYS A 109 -12.28 -1.35 -21.78
N TYR A 110 -12.41 -2.68 -21.73
CA TYR A 110 -13.70 -3.36 -21.85
C TYR A 110 -14.72 -2.84 -20.82
N LEU A 111 -14.34 -2.72 -19.55
CA LEU A 111 -15.24 -2.26 -18.48
C LEU A 111 -15.58 -0.77 -18.61
N LEU A 112 -14.65 0.06 -19.08
CA LEU A 112 -14.91 1.45 -19.38
C LEU A 112 -15.96 1.58 -20.48
N GLU A 113 -15.79 0.86 -21.60
CA GLU A 113 -16.72 0.86 -22.73
C GLU A 113 -18.09 0.32 -22.34
N ARG A 114 -18.13 -0.80 -21.58
CA ARG A 114 -19.37 -1.39 -21.04
C ARG A 114 -20.11 -0.45 -20.09
N GLY A 115 -19.37 0.35 -19.32
CA GLY A 115 -19.91 1.30 -18.36
C GLY A 115 -20.54 2.55 -19.00
N LEU A 116 -20.28 2.83 -20.27
CA LEU A 116 -20.83 4.00 -20.95
C LEU A 116 -22.34 3.92 -21.16
N HIS A 117 -22.98 5.08 -21.23
CA HIS A 117 -24.39 5.14 -21.56
C HIS A 117 -24.62 4.68 -23.02
N PRO A 118 -25.43 3.62 -23.27
CA PRO A 118 -25.54 2.96 -24.59
C PRO A 118 -26.00 3.86 -25.74
N ARG A 119 -26.62 5.00 -25.42
CA ARG A 119 -27.16 5.96 -26.40
C ARG A 119 -26.36 7.24 -26.53
N SER A 120 -25.22 7.36 -25.85
CA SER A 120 -24.36 8.53 -26.00
C SER A 120 -23.64 8.50 -27.35
N ASP A 121 -23.43 9.67 -27.97
CA ASP A 121 -22.67 9.75 -29.22
C ASP A 121 -21.23 9.30 -29.04
N PHE A 122 -20.69 9.44 -27.81
CA PHE A 122 -19.40 8.90 -27.45
C PHE A 122 -19.37 7.37 -27.49
N ALA A 123 -20.38 6.67 -26.93
CA ALA A 123 -20.48 5.21 -27.00
C ALA A 123 -20.52 4.69 -28.45
N LYS A 124 -21.19 5.42 -29.36
CA LYS A 124 -21.18 5.09 -30.80
C LYS A 124 -19.79 5.29 -31.42
N ALA A 125 -19.07 6.33 -31.01
CA ALA A 125 -17.73 6.65 -31.51
C ALA A 125 -16.62 5.75 -30.94
N VAL A 126 -16.79 5.14 -29.76
CA VAL A 126 -15.86 4.09 -29.29
C VAL A 126 -16.17 2.73 -29.92
N GLY A 127 -17.43 2.48 -30.29
CA GLY A 127 -17.86 1.28 -31.00
C GLY A 127 -17.67 1.32 -32.52
N ILE A 128 -16.64 1.99 -33.06
CA ILE A 128 -16.40 2.08 -34.51
C ILE A 128 -16.33 0.67 -35.10
N GLU A 129 -17.45 0.24 -35.70
CA GLU A 129 -17.48 -0.80 -36.72
C GLU A 129 -16.44 -0.43 -37.79
N LYS A 130 -15.66 -1.43 -38.19
CA LYS A 130 -14.73 -1.34 -39.32
C LYS A 130 -15.47 -0.70 -40.51
N PRO A 131 -14.92 0.34 -41.19
CA PRO A 131 -15.57 0.94 -42.35
C PRO A 131 -15.96 -0.17 -43.33
N ARG A 132 -17.24 -0.23 -43.71
CA ARG A 132 -17.69 -1.13 -44.78
C ARG A 132 -17.04 -0.64 -46.06
N THR A 133 -16.04 -1.40 -46.49
CA THR A 133 -15.32 -1.44 -47.78
C THR A 133 -15.40 -0.19 -48.66
N LEU A 134 -14.23 0.35 -49.00
CA LEU A 134 -14.05 1.23 -50.16
C LEU A 134 -14.19 0.38 -51.42
N ASP A 135 -15.34 0.47 -52.09
CA ASP A 135 -15.46 0.24 -53.53
C ASP A 135 -15.51 1.61 -54.24
#